data_AF-A0A8X6QXW4-F1
#
_entry.id   AF-A0A8X6QXW4-F1
#
_cell.length_a   1.000
_cell.length_b   1.000
_cell.length_c   1.000
_cell.angle_alpha   90.00
_cell.angle_beta   90.00
_cell.angle_gamma   90.00
#
_symmetry.space_group_name_H-M   'P 1'
#
loop_
_entity.id
_entity.type
_entity.pdbx_description
1 polymer ?
#
loop_
_entity_poly.entity_id
_entity_poly.type
_entity_poly.pdbx_seq_one_letter_code
_entity_poly.pdbx_strand_id
1 'polypeptide(L)'
;MDQQVISNFKKLFTKHLFKRYFEVTENTNLTLREFWKNHYNIVICLKLIDIVWQGVTKRTLNSTWRRLWPEGVLKREGFEGFEPIEEEIVSIGCSMGLEVDEADVANLIEEYAEELTT
;
A
#
# COMPACT_ATOMS: atom_id res chain seq x y z
N MET A 1 11.14 11.32 3.54
CA MET A 1 10.33 10.97 2.35
C MET A 1 9.00 11.69 2.51
N ASP A 2 8.44 12.25 1.43
CA ASP A 2 7.19 13.01 1.51
C ASP A 2 6.03 12.14 2.03
N GLN A 3 5.20 12.71 2.91
CA GLN A 3 4.11 11.99 3.57
C GLN A 3 3.08 11.40 2.59
N GLN A 4 2.87 12.04 1.44
CA GLN A 4 1.96 11.54 0.42
C GLN A 4 2.51 10.29 -0.27
N VAL A 5 3.83 10.22 -0.54
CA VAL A 5 4.48 9.03 -1.10
C VAL A 5 4.44 7.87 -0.11
N ILE A 6 4.70 8.14 1.17
CA ILE A 6 4.62 7.13 2.23
C ILE A 6 3.18 6.60 2.34
N SER A 7 2.18 7.49 2.40
CA SER A 7 0.76 7.12 2.45
C SER A 7 0.35 6.27 1.25
N ASN A 8 0.72 6.68 0.03
CA ASN A 8 0.41 5.94 -1.19
C ASN A 8 1.12 4.58 -1.24
N PHE A 9 2.38 4.52 -0.81
CA PHE A 9 3.11 3.26 -0.71
C PHE A 9 2.40 2.30 0.26
N LYS A 10 2.01 2.77 1.44
CA LYS A 10 1.28 1.97 2.44
C LYS A 10 -0.06 1.45 1.88
N LYS A 11 -0.85 2.29 1.21
CA LYS A 11 -2.11 1.88 0.55
C LYS A 11 -1.89 0.75 -0.46
N LEU A 12 -0.93 0.93 -1.36
CA LEU A 12 -0.59 -0.08 -2.37
C LEU A 12 -0.07 -1.36 -1.73
N PHE A 13 0.74 -1.25 -0.68
CA PHE A 13 1.24 -2.40 0.07
C PHE A 13 0.12 -3.19 0.72
N THR A 14 -0.80 -2.53 1.43
CA THR A 14 -1.97 -3.18 2.04
C THR A 14 -2.83 -3.88 1.00
N LYS A 15 -3.12 -3.21 -0.13
CA LYS A 15 -3.85 -3.81 -1.25
C LYS A 15 -3.19 -5.09 -1.77
N HIS A 16 -1.88 -5.07 -2.03
CA HIS A 16 -1.16 -6.23 -2.57
C HIS A 16 -1.00 -7.35 -1.53
N LEU A 17 -0.81 -7.01 -0.26
CA LEU A 17 -0.80 -7.96 0.84
C LEU A 17 -2.14 -8.70 0.95
N PHE A 18 -3.25 -7.96 0.87
CA PHE A 18 -4.59 -8.52 0.89
C PHE A 18 -4.82 -9.43 -0.33
N LYS A 19 -4.51 -8.97 -1.54
CA LYS A 19 -4.58 -9.84 -2.74
C LYS A 19 -3.78 -11.13 -2.55
N ARG A 20 -2.57 -11.03 -1.98
CA ARG A 20 -1.75 -12.21 -1.72
C ARG A 20 -2.36 -13.16 -0.67
N TYR A 21 -2.99 -12.62 0.36
CA TYR A 21 -3.76 -13.42 1.31
C TYR A 21 -4.89 -14.15 0.58
N PHE A 22 -5.71 -13.43 -0.21
CA PHE A 22 -6.80 -14.02 -0.98
C PHE A 22 -6.32 -15.18 -1.84
N GLU A 23 -5.28 -14.98 -2.64
CA GLU A 23 -4.71 -16.03 -3.51
C GLU A 23 -4.31 -17.29 -2.75
N VAL A 24 -3.83 -17.14 -1.52
CA VAL A 24 -3.42 -18.28 -0.68
C VAL A 24 -4.63 -18.93 -0.02
N THR A 25 -5.69 -18.18 0.26
CA THR A 25 -6.84 -18.66 1.05
C THR A 25 -8.11 -18.97 0.25
N GLU A 26 -8.26 -18.49 -0.98
CA GLU A 26 -9.49 -18.49 -1.80
C GLU A 26 -10.14 -19.88 -1.96
N ASN A 27 -9.37 -20.96 -1.80
CA ASN A 27 -9.85 -22.34 -1.86
C ASN A 27 -9.37 -23.20 -0.70
N THR A 28 -9.12 -22.59 0.45
CA THR A 28 -8.62 -23.27 1.65
C THR A 28 -9.40 -22.83 2.88
N ASN A 29 -9.28 -23.58 3.97
CA ASN A 29 -9.84 -23.19 5.28
C ASN A 29 -8.83 -22.40 6.13
N LEU A 30 -7.80 -21.81 5.51
CA LEU A 30 -6.77 -21.08 6.23
C LEU A 30 -7.32 -19.76 6.76
N THR A 31 -7.11 -19.54 8.05
CA THR A 31 -7.40 -18.26 8.70
C THR A 31 -6.32 -17.22 8.42
N LEU A 32 -6.63 -15.95 8.60
CA LEU A 32 -5.65 -14.86 8.56
C LEU A 32 -4.46 -15.10 9.51
N ARG A 33 -4.72 -15.67 10.69
CA ARG A 33 -3.66 -16.03 11.66
C ARG A 33 -2.71 -17.10 11.09
N GLU A 34 -3.24 -18.13 10.44
CA GLU A 34 -2.44 -19.21 9.85
C GLU A 34 -1.65 -18.72 8.64
N PHE A 35 -2.24 -17.82 7.84
CA PHE A 35 -1.50 -17.13 6.79
C PHE A 35 -0.28 -16.40 7.34
N TRP A 36 -0.46 -15.54 8.35
CA TRP A 36 0.66 -14.80 8.94
C TRP A 36 1.72 -15.70 9.55
N LYS A 37 1.32 -16.78 10.20
CA LYS A 37 2.24 -17.69 10.90
C LYS A 37 3.02 -18.61 9.96
N ASN A 38 2.36 -19.14 8.93
CA ASN A 38 2.89 -20.25 8.15
C ASN A 38 3.16 -19.89 6.68
N HIS A 39 2.50 -18.85 6.15
CA HIS A 39 2.52 -18.49 4.73
C HIS A 39 3.09 -17.11 4.44
N TYR A 40 3.27 -16.25 5.44
CA TYR A 40 3.93 -14.96 5.29
C TYR A 40 5.35 -15.01 5.87
N ASN A 41 6.35 -14.66 5.05
CA ASN A 41 7.74 -14.60 5.45
C ASN A 41 8.45 -13.41 4.81
N ILE A 42 9.71 -13.17 5.21
CA ILE A 42 10.50 -12.02 4.74
C ILE A 42 10.67 -11.99 3.22
N VAL A 43 10.75 -13.15 2.55
CA VAL A 43 10.87 -13.21 1.09
C VAL A 43 9.59 -12.72 0.42
N ILE A 44 8.42 -13.07 0.97
CA ILE A 44 7.12 -12.57 0.48
C ILE A 44 7.01 -11.06 0.73
N CYS A 45 7.43 -10.59 1.90
CA CYS A 45 7.47 -9.17 2.21
C CYS A 45 8.32 -8.39 1.19
N LEU A 46 9.53 -8.86 0.88
CA LEU A 46 10.41 -8.22 -0.12
C LEU A 46 9.79 -8.22 -1.52
N LYS A 47 9.11 -9.30 -1.91
CA LYS A 47 8.38 -9.36 -3.19
C LYS A 47 7.22 -8.37 -3.24
N LEU A 48 6.47 -8.23 -2.15
CA LEU A 48 5.40 -7.23 -2.06
C LEU A 48 5.95 -5.81 -2.17
N ILE A 49 7.08 -5.51 -1.52
CA ILE A 49 7.76 -4.21 -1.65
C ILE A 49 8.16 -3.92 -3.11
N ASP A 50 8.73 -4.91 -3.81
CA ASP A 50 9.07 -4.77 -5.23
C ASP A 50 7.83 -4.49 -6.09
N ILE A 51 6.76 -5.27 -5.93
CA ILE A 51 5.48 -5.07 -6.64
C ILE A 51 4.92 -3.67 -6.38
N VAL A 52 4.92 -3.23 -5.12
CA VAL A 52 4.42 -1.91 -4.74
C VAL A 52 5.23 -0.80 -5.39
N TRP A 53 6.56 -0.92 -5.42
CA TRP A 53 7.42 0.06 -6.09
C TRP A 53 7.20 0.13 -7.60
N GLN A 54 6.82 -0.97 -8.25
CA GLN A 54 6.37 -0.93 -9.66
C GLN A 54 5.07 -0.14 -9.84
N GLY A 55 4.19 -0.16 -8.82
CA GLY A 55 2.95 0.63 -8.79
C GLY A 55 3.16 2.12 -8.48
N VAL A 56 4.24 2.48 -7.77
CA VAL A 56 4.60 3.90 -7.56
C VAL A 56 5.23 4.46 -8.83
N THR A 57 4.42 5.18 -9.62
CA THR A 57 4.89 5.68 -10.91
C THR A 57 6.03 6.69 -10.78
N LYS A 58 6.92 6.75 -11.79
CA LYS A 58 7.91 7.83 -11.93
C LYS A 58 7.27 9.22 -11.89
N ARG A 59 6.02 9.35 -12.36
CA ARG A 59 5.25 10.60 -12.32
C ARG A 59 5.00 11.03 -10.87
N THR A 60 4.56 10.11 -10.01
CA THR A 60 4.33 10.34 -8.57
C THR A 60 5.59 10.76 -7.86
N LEU A 61 6.69 10.01 -8.07
CA LEU A 61 7.98 10.39 -7.51
C LEU A 61 8.38 11.79 -7.99
N ASN A 62 8.29 12.05 -9.29
CA ASN A 62 8.64 13.34 -9.86
C ASN A 62 7.78 14.49 -9.33
N SER A 63 6.45 14.35 -9.23
CA SER A 63 5.58 15.40 -8.66
C SER A 63 5.96 15.73 -7.22
N THR A 64 6.34 14.72 -6.45
CA THR A 64 6.71 14.88 -5.06
C THR A 64 8.11 15.49 -4.89
N TRP A 65 9.10 14.97 -5.62
CA TRP A 65 10.45 15.53 -5.63
C TRP A 65 10.47 16.95 -6.21
N ARG A 66 9.51 17.34 -7.06
CA ARG A 66 9.43 18.70 -7.61
C ARG A 66 9.30 19.77 -6.53
N ARG A 67 8.67 19.47 -5.39
CA ARG A 67 8.56 20.41 -4.27
C ARG A 67 9.88 20.60 -3.53
N LEU A 68 10.74 19.59 -3.49
CA LEU A 68 12.00 19.59 -2.75
C LEU A 68 13.22 19.87 -3.63
N TRP A 69 13.17 19.49 -4.90
CA TRP A 69 14.21 19.62 -5.91
C TRP A 69 13.58 19.84 -7.31
N PRO A 70 13.15 21.07 -7.61
CA PRO A 70 12.55 21.43 -8.90
C PRO A 70 13.45 21.17 -10.10
N GLU A 71 14.77 21.35 -9.96
CA GLU A 71 15.77 21.26 -11.02
C GLU A 71 16.08 19.82 -11.44
N GLY A 72 15.90 18.86 -10.53
CA GLY A 72 16.17 17.44 -10.73
C GLY A 72 14.96 16.69 -11.30
N VAL A 73 13.80 17.33 -11.32
CA VAL A 73 12.58 16.79 -11.90
C VAL A 73 12.36 17.39 -13.28
N LEU A 74 12.52 16.58 -14.33
CA LEU A 74 12.19 16.96 -15.70
C LEU A 74 10.76 17.53 -15.76
N LYS A 75 10.63 18.76 -16.28
CA LYS A 75 9.34 19.42 -16.54
C LYS A 75 8.48 18.54 -17.45
N ARG A 76 7.59 17.75 -16.86
CA ARG A 76 6.45 17.16 -17.55
C ARG A 76 5.19 17.58 -16.79
N GLU A 77 4.29 18.22 -17.53
CA GLU A 77 3.04 18.81 -17.01
C GLU A 77 2.05 17.71 -16.61
N GLY A 78 1.22 18.00 -15.61
CA GLY A 78 0.09 17.17 -15.18
C GLY A 78 0.37 16.24 -14.01
N PHE A 79 -0.08 16.65 -12.81
CA PHE A 79 -0.37 15.74 -11.71
C PHE A 79 -1.84 15.35 -11.83
N GLU A 80 -2.10 14.13 -12.25
CA GLU A 80 -3.38 13.48 -11.95
C GLU A 80 -3.13 12.71 -10.65
N GLY A 81 -3.91 13.00 -9.61
CA GLY A 81 -3.85 12.25 -8.36
C GLY A 81 -4.07 10.75 -8.61
N PHE A 82 -3.66 9.91 -7.66
CA PHE A 82 -4.07 8.52 -7.70
C PHE A 82 -5.59 8.42 -7.53
N GLU A 83 -6.20 7.48 -8.25
CA GLU A 83 -7.58 7.09 -8.00
C GLU A 83 -7.73 6.59 -6.55
N PRO A 84 -8.88 6.81 -5.90
CA PRO A 84 -9.17 6.29 -4.57
C PRO A 84 -9.02 4.76 -4.58
N ILE A 85 -8.19 4.21 -3.68
CA ILE A 85 -7.89 2.77 -3.61
C ILE A 85 -8.50 2.16 -2.34
N GLU A 86 -8.94 2.99 -1.40
CA GLU A 86 -9.51 2.63 -0.11
C GLU A 86 -10.75 1.74 -0.28
N GLU A 87 -11.67 2.13 -1.18
CA GLU A 87 -12.86 1.32 -1.51
C GLU A 87 -12.48 -0.06 -2.05
N GLU A 88 -11.44 -0.17 -2.89
CA GLU A 88 -10.97 -1.46 -3.39
C GLU A 88 -10.37 -2.31 -2.26
N ILE A 89 -9.64 -1.70 -1.33
CA ILE A 89 -9.06 -2.40 -0.16
C ILE A 89 -10.17 -2.93 0.75
N VAL A 90 -11.18 -2.11 1.03
CA VAL A 90 -12.37 -2.51 1.81
C VAL A 90 -13.10 -3.65 1.10
N SER A 91 -13.37 -3.52 -0.21
CA SER A 91 -14.01 -4.56 -1.01
C SER A 91 -13.26 -5.89 -0.94
N ILE A 92 -11.93 -5.85 -1.05
CA ILE A 92 -11.08 -7.03 -0.94
C ILE A 92 -11.16 -7.62 0.48
N GLY A 93 -11.08 -6.81 1.53
CA GLY A 93 -11.22 -7.26 2.93
C GLY A 93 -12.57 -7.93 3.21
N CYS A 94 -13.66 -7.33 2.72
CA CYS A 94 -14.99 -7.89 2.83
C CYS A 94 -15.12 -9.23 2.09
N SER A 95 -14.53 -9.36 0.89
CA SER A 95 -14.53 -10.63 0.14
C SER A 95 -13.78 -11.76 0.85
N MET A 96 -12.91 -11.41 1.79
CA MET A 96 -12.17 -12.34 2.65
C MET A 96 -12.93 -12.74 3.92
N GLY A 97 -14.14 -12.21 4.14
CA GLY A 97 -14.90 -12.41 5.38
C GLY A 97 -14.39 -11.58 6.56
N LEU A 98 -13.59 -10.54 6.30
CA LEU A 98 -13.22 -9.56 7.32
C LEU A 98 -14.30 -8.48 7.40
N GLU A 99 -14.65 -8.07 8.61
CA GLU A 99 -15.52 -6.92 8.86
C GLU A 99 -14.63 -5.69 8.99
N VAL A 100 -14.46 -4.94 7.90
CA VAL A 100 -13.50 -3.82 7.76
C VAL A 100 -14.19 -2.67 7.03
N ASP A 101 -14.04 -1.45 7.54
CA ASP A 101 -14.50 -0.22 6.88
C ASP A 101 -13.34 0.71 6.45
N GLU A 102 -13.68 1.84 5.83
CA GLU A 102 -12.67 2.81 5.38
C GLU A 102 -11.86 3.42 6.53
N ALA A 103 -12.45 3.56 7.71
CA ALA A 103 -11.77 4.10 8.87
C ALA A 103 -10.76 3.08 9.43
N ASP A 104 -11.10 1.79 9.42
CA ASP A 104 -10.17 0.71 9.76
C ASP A 104 -8.96 0.69 8.81
N VAL A 105 -9.20 0.87 7.50
CA VAL A 105 -8.13 0.96 6.49
C VAL A 105 -7.27 2.21 6.71
N ALA A 106 -7.90 3.37 6.97
CA ALA A 106 -7.19 4.62 7.26
C ALA A 106 -6.32 4.48 8.52
N ASN A 107 -6.86 3.93 9.59
CA ASN A 107 -6.13 3.67 10.83
C ASN A 107 -4.92 2.75 10.60
N LEU A 108 -5.10 1.65 9.87
CA LEU A 108 -4.01 0.73 9.52
C LEU A 108 -2.88 1.42 8.73
N ILE A 109 -3.22 2.39 7.87
CA ILE A 109 -2.25 3.16 7.08
C ILE A 109 -1.55 4.22 7.95
N GLU A 110 -2.28 4.86 8.86
CA GLU A 110 -1.80 5.98 9.69
C GLU A 110 -1.02 5.54 10.95
N GLU A 111 -1.24 4.33 11.48
CA GLU A 111 -0.66 3.83 12.75
C GLU A 111 0.88 3.90 12.82
N TYR A 112 1.57 4.00 11.68
CA TYR A 112 3.02 4.17 11.57
C TYR A 112 3.45 5.59 11.15
N ALA A 113 2.79 6.62 11.68
CA ALA A 113 3.17 8.02 11.55
C ALA A 113 3.66 8.62 12.87
N GLU A 114 4.23 7.81 13.78
CA GLU A 114 5.04 8.39 14.85
C GLU A 114 6.16 9.22 14.21
N GLU A 115 6.14 10.53 14.49
CA GLU A 115 7.24 11.41 14.14
C GLU A 115 8.51 10.79 14.72
N LEU A 116 9.51 10.57 13.86
CA LEU A 116 10.89 10.39 14.29
C LEU A 116 11.27 11.68 15.03
N THR A 117 10.99 11.73 16.33
CA THR A 117 11.46 12.78 17.21
C THR A 117 12.99 12.73 17.16
N THR A 118 13.56 13.79 16.58
CA THR A 118 15.01 14.00 16.46
C THR A 118 15.55 14.57 17.77
#